data_AF-A0A4Y8ZPJ0-F1
#
_entry.id   AF-A0A4Y8ZPJ0-F1
#
_cell.length_a   1.000
_cell.length_b   1.000
_cell.length_c   1.000
_cell.angle_alpha   90.00
_cell.angle_beta   90.00
_cell.angle_gamma   90.00
#
_symmetry.space_group_name_H-M   'P 1'
#
loop_
_entity.id
_entity.type
_entity.pdbx_description
1 polymer ?
#
loop_
_entity_poly.entity_id
_entity_poly.type
_entity_poly.pdbx_seq_one_letter_code
_entity_poly.pdbx_strand_id
1 'polypeptide(L)'
;MPPRPVPIAFAALFLSPPAAYAQTPPAVAGIERRVQEVRAELLKPGPVVPGWNVGGADPALALERAGADQHYLLIEDGEERIVQIRSDRRIAHFAPGTWRPIDSYGSAIAYAERPSIGFAPIGTRFVIGTRVHGWRENGLTCSKGMSHAILYEIPGAPADGLSRDAAIGMFRISMLALEDQTICERAEGSAATGWRIRSLLPDGRDLPALNQGEPRLTVVPAAPIAELVRGKRLEPTDGTAER
;
A
#
# COMPACT_ATOMS: atom_id res chain seq x y z
N MET A 1 58.54 9.58 -30.52
CA MET A 1 58.71 10.62 -29.49
C MET A 1 57.93 10.20 -28.25
N PRO A 2 58.54 10.30 -27.06
CA PRO A 2 57.94 9.89 -25.79
C PRO A 2 57.03 10.99 -25.22
N PRO A 3 56.06 10.65 -24.34
CA PRO A 3 55.47 11.62 -23.43
C PRO A 3 55.94 11.39 -21.99
N ARG A 4 56.26 12.48 -21.27
CA ARG A 4 56.22 12.70 -19.79
C ARG A 4 57.02 13.97 -19.45
N PRO A 5 56.82 14.65 -18.30
CA PRO A 5 55.68 14.74 -17.38
C PRO A 5 55.31 16.21 -17.00
N VAL A 6 54.39 16.33 -16.02
CA VAL A 6 53.62 17.49 -15.48
C VAL A 6 54.47 18.50 -14.66
N PRO A 7 53.99 19.75 -14.39
CA PRO A 7 53.45 20.11 -13.05
C PRO A 7 52.16 20.99 -13.09
N ILE A 8 51.12 20.72 -12.30
CA ILE A 8 50.81 21.23 -10.93
C ILE A 8 50.60 22.76 -10.95
N ALA A 9 49.37 23.25 -11.12
CA ALA A 9 48.34 23.58 -10.10
C ALA A 9 48.48 24.99 -9.50
N PHE A 10 47.37 25.76 -9.46
CA PHE A 10 46.77 26.38 -8.27
C PHE A 10 45.55 27.25 -8.64
N ALA A 11 44.40 26.97 -8.00
CA ALA A 11 43.33 27.84 -7.46
C ALA A 11 42.91 29.13 -8.20
N ALA A 12 41.67 29.64 -8.17
CA ALA A 12 40.35 29.24 -7.67
C ALA A 12 39.38 30.39 -8.08
N LEU A 13 38.08 30.17 -7.86
CA LEU A 13 37.04 31.21 -7.63
C LEU A 13 36.57 32.04 -8.85
N PHE A 14 35.48 31.57 -9.47
CA PHE A 14 34.25 32.38 -9.49
C PHE A 14 33.07 31.49 -9.11
N LEU A 15 32.63 31.67 -7.86
CA LEU A 15 31.35 31.24 -7.34
C LEU A 15 30.25 32.06 -8.02
N SER A 16 29.31 31.37 -8.65
CA SER A 16 27.92 31.81 -8.71
C SER A 16 27.06 30.56 -8.67
N PRO A 17 26.39 30.25 -7.54
CA PRO A 17 25.37 29.21 -7.55
C PRO A 17 24.24 29.65 -8.48
N PRO A 18 23.64 28.76 -9.29
CA PRO A 18 22.37 29.09 -9.90
C PRO A 18 21.37 29.39 -8.77
N ALA A 19 20.72 30.55 -8.91
CA ALA A 19 19.68 31.02 -8.02
C ALA A 19 18.65 29.91 -7.74
N ALA A 20 18.29 29.83 -6.46
CA ALA A 20 17.23 29.05 -5.86
C ALA A 20 16.11 28.65 -6.85
N TYR A 21 16.02 27.35 -7.13
CA TYR A 21 14.78 26.78 -7.62
C TYR A 21 13.73 26.82 -6.51
N ALA A 22 12.56 27.31 -6.92
CA ALA A 22 11.24 26.91 -6.45
C ALA A 22 10.88 27.28 -5.01
N GLN A 23 10.23 28.45 -4.87
CA GLN A 23 9.15 28.55 -3.89
C GLN A 23 8.04 27.60 -4.32
N THR A 24 8.02 26.39 -3.75
CA THR A 24 6.89 25.48 -3.87
C THR A 24 5.62 26.22 -3.45
N PRO A 25 4.55 26.28 -4.27
CA PRO A 25 3.32 26.97 -3.91
C PRO A 25 2.81 26.48 -2.54
N PRO A 26 2.24 27.33 -1.67
CA PRO A 26 1.85 26.95 -0.30
C PRO A 26 0.85 25.79 -0.25
N ALA A 27 0.02 25.61 -1.30
CA ALA A 27 -0.86 24.46 -1.45
C ALA A 27 -0.09 23.14 -1.65
N VAL A 28 1.03 23.16 -2.38
CA VAL A 28 1.89 21.99 -2.62
C VAL A 28 2.72 21.67 -1.36
N ALA A 29 3.26 22.69 -0.68
CA ALA A 29 3.95 22.51 0.60
C ALA A 29 3.03 21.93 1.69
N GLY A 30 1.75 22.32 1.68
CA GLY A 30 0.72 21.74 2.56
C GLY A 30 0.49 20.25 2.31
N ILE A 31 0.45 19.83 1.04
CA ILE A 31 0.30 18.42 0.65
C ILE A 31 1.54 17.62 1.01
N GLU A 32 2.74 18.12 0.70
CA GLU A 32 4.00 17.44 1.03
C GLU A 32 4.13 17.22 2.54
N ARG A 33 3.84 18.25 3.34
CA ARG A 33 3.83 18.12 4.81
C ARG A 33 2.84 17.04 5.24
N ARG A 34 1.63 17.05 4.70
CA ARG A 34 0.61 16.05 5.05
C ARG A 34 1.02 14.63 4.66
N VAL A 35 1.66 14.46 3.51
CA VAL A 35 2.23 13.18 3.07
C VAL A 35 3.32 12.71 4.04
N GLN A 36 4.23 13.60 4.46
CA GLN A 36 5.26 13.24 5.44
C GLN A 36 4.67 12.91 6.82
N GLU A 37 3.65 13.64 7.28
CA GLU A 37 2.94 13.34 8.53
C GLU A 37 2.32 11.94 8.50
N VAL A 38 1.55 11.64 7.45
CA VAL A 38 0.90 10.33 7.29
C VAL A 38 1.96 9.22 7.14
N ARG A 39 3.02 9.45 6.37
CA ARG A 39 4.12 8.49 6.24
C ARG A 39 4.80 8.23 7.58
N ALA A 40 5.10 9.29 8.34
CA ALA A 40 5.76 9.17 9.64
C ALA A 40 4.88 8.43 10.66
N GLU A 41 3.55 8.58 10.57
CA GLU A 41 2.60 7.84 11.41
C GLU A 41 2.50 6.37 11.00
N LEU A 42 2.25 6.10 9.72
CA LEU A 42 2.09 4.74 9.18
C LEU A 42 3.37 3.89 9.32
N LEU A 43 4.53 4.52 9.09
CA LEU A 43 5.82 3.84 9.06
C LEU A 43 6.63 4.06 10.33
N LYS A 44 5.99 4.52 11.41
CA LYS A 44 6.66 4.69 12.71
C LYS A 44 7.22 3.34 13.16
N PRO A 45 8.55 3.18 13.25
CA PRO A 45 9.13 1.89 13.58
C PRO A 45 8.86 1.55 15.05
N GLY A 46 8.38 0.33 15.27
CA GLY A 46 8.32 -0.30 16.58
C GLY A 46 9.62 -1.06 16.92
N PRO A 47 9.57 -1.93 17.95
CA PRO A 47 10.67 -2.83 18.28
C PRO A 47 10.98 -3.81 17.15
N VAL A 48 12.22 -4.33 17.13
CA VAL A 48 12.59 -5.45 16.24
C VAL A 48 11.88 -6.72 16.70
N VAL A 49 11.21 -7.40 15.78
CA VAL A 49 10.50 -8.65 16.08
C VAL A 49 11.50 -9.83 16.12
N PRO A 50 11.54 -10.63 17.19
CA PRO A 50 12.43 -11.78 17.27
C PRO A 50 12.21 -12.79 16.13
N GLY A 51 13.32 -13.22 15.50
CA GLY A 51 13.29 -14.21 14.42
C GLY A 51 12.45 -13.78 13.21
N TRP A 52 12.30 -12.48 12.97
CA TRP A 52 11.50 -11.93 11.88
C TRP A 52 11.95 -12.43 10.50
N ASN A 53 13.25 -12.67 10.33
CA ASN A 53 13.88 -13.12 9.09
C ASN A 53 13.99 -14.65 8.98
N VAL A 54 13.13 -15.40 9.68
CA VAL A 54 13.14 -16.87 9.57
C VAL A 54 11.73 -17.45 9.71
N GLY A 55 11.40 -18.42 8.85
CA GLY A 55 10.32 -19.38 9.10
C GLY A 55 8.89 -18.82 9.10
N GLY A 56 8.62 -17.71 8.43
CA GLY A 56 7.23 -17.31 8.16
C GLY A 56 6.53 -18.29 7.21
N ALA A 57 5.22 -18.46 7.36
CA ALA A 57 4.42 -19.26 6.44
C ALA A 57 4.38 -18.63 5.04
N ASP A 58 3.98 -19.41 4.03
CA ASP A 58 3.82 -18.95 2.65
C ASP A 58 2.36 -19.09 2.18
N PRO A 59 1.49 -18.10 2.49
CA PRO A 59 0.12 -18.09 2.03
C PRO A 59 -0.01 -18.03 0.50
N ALA A 60 0.96 -17.41 -0.18
CA ALA A 60 0.95 -17.30 -1.64
C ALA A 60 1.17 -18.67 -2.30
N LEU A 61 2.05 -19.51 -1.73
CA LEU A 61 2.22 -20.89 -2.15
C LEU A 61 0.99 -21.75 -1.83
N ALA A 62 0.35 -21.51 -0.68
CA ALA A 62 -0.90 -22.20 -0.35
C ALA A 62 -2.03 -21.85 -1.35
N LEU A 63 -2.13 -20.58 -1.74
CA LEU A 63 -3.05 -20.12 -2.78
C LEU A 63 -2.77 -20.77 -4.13
N GLU A 64 -1.51 -20.81 -4.56
CA GLU A 64 -1.11 -21.48 -5.81
C GLU A 64 -1.52 -22.95 -5.83
N ARG A 65 -1.30 -23.66 -4.72
CA ARG A 65 -1.69 -25.08 -4.58
C ARG A 65 -3.20 -25.30 -4.61
N ALA A 66 -3.98 -24.33 -4.12
CA ALA A 66 -5.43 -24.36 -4.22
C ALA A 66 -5.95 -24.01 -5.62
N GLY A 67 -5.12 -23.35 -6.44
CA GLY A 67 -5.47 -22.84 -7.77
C GLY A 67 -5.77 -21.34 -7.72
N ALA A 68 -4.79 -20.51 -8.10
CA ALA A 68 -4.84 -19.05 -7.97
C ALA A 68 -5.93 -18.36 -8.82
N ASP A 69 -6.45 -19.02 -9.86
CA ASP A 69 -7.58 -18.53 -10.65
C ASP A 69 -8.95 -18.90 -10.02
N GLN A 70 -8.97 -19.82 -9.05
CA GLN A 70 -10.17 -20.36 -8.42
C GLN A 70 -10.32 -19.95 -6.95
N HIS A 71 -9.28 -19.37 -6.37
CA HIS A 71 -9.23 -18.98 -4.98
C HIS A 71 -8.60 -17.61 -4.85
N TYR A 72 -8.99 -16.90 -3.78
CA TYR A 72 -8.41 -15.63 -3.38
C TYR A 72 -7.89 -15.72 -1.94
N LEU A 73 -7.07 -14.75 -1.58
CA LEU A 73 -6.70 -14.50 -0.20
C LEU A 73 -7.68 -13.48 0.40
N LEU A 74 -8.29 -13.83 1.53
CA LEU A 74 -9.18 -12.94 2.28
C LEU A 74 -8.49 -12.56 3.60
N ILE A 75 -8.34 -11.25 3.82
CA ILE A 75 -7.86 -10.68 5.08
C ILE A 75 -9.07 -10.13 5.82
N GLU A 76 -9.29 -10.64 7.02
CA GLU A 76 -10.30 -10.13 7.95
C GLU A 76 -9.59 -9.30 9.03
N ASP A 77 -9.97 -8.04 9.15
CA ASP A 77 -9.45 -7.08 10.13
C ASP A 77 -10.62 -6.38 10.84
N GLY A 78 -10.98 -6.88 12.02
CA GLY A 78 -12.22 -6.47 12.70
C GLY A 78 -13.46 -6.73 11.84
N GLU A 79 -14.19 -5.67 11.50
CA GLU A 79 -15.37 -5.74 10.63
C GLU A 79 -15.03 -5.61 9.13
N GLU A 80 -13.77 -5.28 8.81
CA GLU A 80 -13.32 -5.03 7.46
C GLU A 80 -12.83 -6.32 6.79
N ARG A 81 -13.07 -6.42 5.49
CA ARG A 81 -12.60 -7.52 4.65
C ARG A 81 -11.90 -6.98 3.43
N ILE A 82 -10.65 -7.38 3.29
CA ILE A 82 -9.76 -7.03 2.17
C ILE A 82 -9.51 -8.30 1.36
N VAL A 83 -9.58 -8.17 0.04
CA VAL A 83 -9.31 -9.28 -0.89
C VAL A 83 -7.97 -9.08 -1.55
N GLN A 84 -7.14 -10.12 -1.61
CA GLN A 84 -5.92 -10.17 -2.39
C GLN A 84 -6.00 -11.30 -3.44
N ILE A 85 -5.63 -10.98 -4.66
CA ILE A 85 -5.70 -11.86 -5.82
C ILE A 85 -4.32 -11.93 -6.44
N ARG A 86 -3.80 -13.14 -6.67
CA ARG A 86 -2.54 -13.32 -7.40
C ARG A 86 -2.82 -13.35 -8.89
N SER A 87 -2.60 -12.23 -9.58
CA SER A 87 -2.90 -12.11 -11.00
C SER A 87 -2.09 -10.99 -11.64
N ASP A 88 -1.70 -11.18 -12.90
CA ASP A 88 -1.07 -10.17 -13.75
C ASP A 88 -2.07 -9.28 -14.48
N ARG A 89 -3.36 -9.64 -14.47
CA ARG A 89 -4.45 -8.88 -15.09
C ARG A 89 -4.56 -7.48 -14.48
N ARG A 90 -5.33 -6.60 -15.15
CA ARG A 90 -5.59 -5.25 -14.62
C ARG A 90 -6.62 -5.30 -13.50
N ILE A 91 -6.54 -4.37 -12.54
CA ILE A 91 -7.51 -4.19 -11.43
C ILE A 91 -8.96 -4.21 -11.95
N ALA A 92 -9.22 -3.54 -13.07
CA ALA A 92 -10.55 -3.45 -13.68
C ALA A 92 -11.15 -4.80 -14.16
N HIS A 93 -10.36 -5.87 -14.28
CA HIS A 93 -10.91 -7.20 -14.60
C HIS A 93 -11.63 -7.85 -13.43
N PHE A 94 -11.35 -7.41 -12.20
CA PHE A 94 -11.93 -7.96 -10.98
C PHE A 94 -12.91 -6.98 -10.33
N ALA A 95 -12.71 -5.68 -10.54
CA ALA A 95 -13.63 -4.66 -10.04
C ALA A 95 -15.05 -4.88 -10.63
N PRO A 96 -16.11 -4.88 -9.81
CA PRO A 96 -17.48 -4.92 -10.28
C PRO A 96 -17.76 -3.77 -11.27
N GLY A 97 -18.41 -4.07 -12.40
CA GLY A 97 -18.72 -3.05 -13.41
C GLY A 97 -19.68 -1.96 -12.94
N THR A 98 -20.37 -2.18 -11.82
CA THR A 98 -21.22 -1.17 -11.16
C THR A 98 -20.41 -0.17 -10.34
N TRP A 99 -19.18 -0.48 -9.97
CA TRP A 99 -18.33 0.45 -9.21
C TRP A 99 -17.78 1.54 -10.13
N ARG A 100 -17.84 2.78 -9.66
CA ARG A 100 -17.42 3.93 -10.46
C ARG A 100 -16.00 4.35 -10.09
N PRO A 101 -15.03 4.33 -11.03
CA PRO A 101 -13.71 4.89 -10.77
C PRO A 101 -13.83 6.41 -10.60
N ILE A 102 -13.23 6.96 -9.55
CA ILE A 102 -13.25 8.40 -9.26
C ILE A 102 -11.87 9.05 -9.22
N ASP A 103 -10.81 8.27 -8.97
CA ASP A 103 -9.42 8.74 -9.04
C ASP A 103 -8.46 7.57 -9.30
N SER A 104 -7.24 7.87 -9.73
CA SER A 104 -6.21 6.86 -10.01
C SER A 104 -4.80 7.37 -9.72
N TYR A 105 -3.90 6.45 -9.40
CA TYR A 105 -2.49 6.72 -9.14
C TYR A 105 -1.60 5.67 -9.82
N GLY A 106 -0.42 6.08 -10.28
CA GLY A 106 0.56 5.18 -10.90
C GLY A 106 0.19 4.72 -12.32
N SER A 107 0.79 3.62 -12.78
CA SER A 107 0.63 3.11 -14.15
C SER A 107 0.33 1.62 -14.19
N ALA A 108 -0.72 1.26 -14.93
CA ALA A 108 -1.13 -0.13 -15.14
C ALA A 108 -0.13 -0.98 -15.97
N ILE A 109 0.90 -0.36 -16.58
CA ILE A 109 1.82 -1.01 -17.53
C ILE A 109 3.16 -1.40 -16.86
N ALA A 110 3.40 -0.98 -15.62
CA ALA A 110 4.63 -1.36 -14.91
C ALA A 110 4.75 -2.89 -14.78
N TYR A 111 5.91 -3.43 -15.15
CA TYR A 111 6.23 -4.85 -14.95
C TYR A 111 6.21 -5.16 -13.47
N ALA A 112 5.63 -6.31 -13.12
CA ALA A 112 5.47 -6.77 -11.76
C ALA A 112 6.03 -8.18 -11.64
N GLU A 113 7.07 -8.37 -10.83
CA GLU A 113 7.40 -9.71 -10.36
C GLU A 113 6.34 -10.11 -9.33
N ARG A 114 5.72 -11.29 -9.54
CA ARG A 114 4.62 -11.84 -8.72
C ARG A 114 3.53 -10.80 -8.39
N PRO A 115 2.82 -10.26 -9.39
CA PRO A 115 1.80 -9.25 -9.16
C PRO A 115 0.68 -9.80 -8.28
N SER A 116 0.24 -8.96 -7.35
CA SER A 116 -1.02 -9.14 -6.65
C SER A 116 -1.89 -7.91 -6.80
N ILE A 117 -3.21 -8.14 -6.78
CA ILE A 117 -4.24 -7.11 -6.82
C ILE A 117 -4.96 -7.16 -5.48
N GLY A 118 -5.02 -6.01 -4.80
CA GLY A 118 -5.76 -5.85 -3.55
C GLY A 118 -7.05 -5.06 -3.76
N PHE A 119 -8.10 -5.37 -3.00
CA PHE A 119 -9.26 -4.50 -2.83
C PHE A 119 -9.49 -4.25 -1.34
N ALA A 120 -9.26 -3.02 -0.91
CA ALA A 120 -9.42 -2.60 0.48
C ALA A 120 -10.53 -1.54 0.60
N PRO A 121 -11.50 -1.72 1.50
CA PRO A 121 -12.57 -0.75 1.69
C PRO A 121 -12.03 0.53 2.34
N ILE A 122 -12.67 1.65 2.03
CA ILE A 122 -12.59 2.90 2.78
C ILE A 122 -14.03 3.24 3.19
N GLY A 123 -14.32 2.97 4.46
CA GLY A 123 -15.70 2.98 4.91
C GLY A 123 -16.56 2.01 4.09
N THR A 124 -17.84 2.29 4.02
CA THR A 124 -18.84 1.49 3.30
C THR A 124 -18.97 1.87 1.82
N ARG A 125 -18.56 3.09 1.44
CA ARG A 125 -18.85 3.67 0.12
C ARG A 125 -17.69 3.61 -0.87
N PHE A 126 -16.46 3.57 -0.40
CA PHE A 126 -15.29 3.64 -1.26
C PHE A 126 -14.45 2.38 -1.15
N VAL A 127 -13.74 2.04 -2.22
CA VAL A 127 -12.81 0.90 -2.25
C VAL A 127 -11.58 1.31 -3.03
N ILE A 128 -10.40 1.03 -2.49
CA ILE A 128 -9.15 1.12 -3.23
C ILE A 128 -8.86 -0.24 -3.85
N GLY A 129 -8.80 -0.28 -5.18
CA GLY A 129 -8.11 -1.35 -5.89
C GLY A 129 -6.63 -1.01 -6.02
N THR A 130 -5.73 -1.88 -5.58
CA THR A 130 -4.28 -1.70 -5.71
C THR A 130 -3.66 -2.81 -6.53
N ARG A 131 -2.53 -2.52 -7.18
CA ARG A 131 -1.65 -3.52 -7.79
C ARG A 131 -0.26 -3.33 -7.22
N VAL A 132 0.25 -4.33 -6.51
CA VAL A 132 1.55 -4.28 -5.86
C VAL A 132 2.51 -5.29 -6.46
N HIS A 133 3.80 -5.01 -6.28
CA HIS A 133 4.90 -5.88 -6.68
C HIS A 133 5.44 -6.56 -5.44
N GLY A 134 5.45 -7.90 -5.46
CA GLY A 134 5.83 -8.69 -4.30
C GLY A 134 7.02 -9.59 -4.58
N TRP A 135 7.85 -9.81 -3.58
CA TRP A 135 8.82 -10.89 -3.55
C TRP A 135 8.76 -11.59 -2.20
N ARG A 136 9.44 -12.72 -2.11
CA ARG A 136 9.59 -13.43 -0.85
C ARG A 136 11.05 -13.45 -0.46
N GLU A 137 11.34 -13.05 0.77
CA GLU A 137 12.71 -12.98 1.29
C GLU A 137 12.72 -13.44 2.75
N ASN A 138 13.56 -14.42 3.07
CA ASN A 138 13.77 -14.87 4.44
C ASN A 138 12.48 -15.25 5.21
N GLY A 139 11.49 -15.79 4.50
CA GLY A 139 10.19 -16.18 5.06
C GLY A 139 9.14 -15.06 5.15
N LEU A 140 9.46 -13.86 4.66
CA LEU A 140 8.54 -12.71 4.58
C LEU A 140 8.03 -12.54 3.17
N THR A 141 6.79 -12.08 3.04
CA THR A 141 6.25 -11.55 1.78
C THR A 141 6.49 -10.04 1.78
N CYS A 142 7.44 -9.57 1.00
CA CYS A 142 7.76 -8.16 0.89
C CYS A 142 7.12 -7.57 -0.37
N SER A 143 6.71 -6.31 -0.29
CA SER A 143 6.25 -5.55 -1.44
C SER A 143 6.89 -4.17 -1.46
N LYS A 144 7.15 -3.66 -2.66
CA LYS A 144 7.72 -2.32 -2.87
C LYS A 144 6.71 -1.47 -3.60
N GLY A 145 6.15 -0.50 -2.88
CA GLY A 145 5.23 0.51 -3.41
C GLY A 145 3.99 -0.03 -4.13
N MET A 146 3.03 0.85 -4.37
CA MET A 146 1.91 0.55 -5.26
C MET A 146 2.28 0.98 -6.68
N SER A 147 2.25 0.03 -7.61
CA SER A 147 2.52 0.30 -9.03
C SER A 147 1.39 1.06 -9.71
N HIS A 148 0.17 0.80 -9.24
CA HIS A 148 -1.06 1.34 -9.75
C HIS A 148 -2.15 1.18 -8.69
N ALA A 149 -3.01 2.18 -8.56
CA ALA A 149 -4.18 2.11 -7.70
C ALA A 149 -5.34 2.89 -8.31
N ILE A 150 -6.56 2.45 -8.03
CA ILE A 150 -7.80 3.10 -8.46
C ILE A 150 -8.71 3.22 -7.23
N LEU A 151 -9.19 4.44 -6.99
CA LEU A 151 -10.26 4.68 -6.04
C LEU A 151 -11.60 4.50 -6.74
N TYR A 152 -12.41 3.58 -6.22
CA TYR A 152 -13.77 3.33 -6.65
C TYR A 152 -14.78 3.88 -5.64
N GLU A 153 -15.91 4.32 -6.16
CA GLU A 153 -17.12 4.61 -5.40
C GLU A 153 -18.17 3.55 -5.73
N ILE A 154 -18.82 3.00 -4.70
CA ILE A 154 -19.91 2.03 -4.82
C ILE A 154 -21.24 2.82 -4.93
N PRO A 155 -21.93 2.80 -6.08
CA PRO A 155 -23.20 3.50 -6.20
C PRO A 155 -24.27 2.90 -5.27
N GLY A 156 -25.02 3.77 -4.59
CA GLY A 156 -26.10 3.36 -3.68
C GLY A 156 -25.63 2.87 -2.30
N ALA A 157 -24.33 2.75 -2.05
CA ALA A 157 -23.81 2.51 -0.71
C ALA A 157 -24.10 3.71 0.21
N PRO A 158 -24.29 3.49 1.52
CA PRO A 158 -24.53 4.57 2.47
C PRO A 158 -23.42 5.64 2.39
N ALA A 159 -23.81 6.91 2.40
CA ALA A 159 -22.86 7.97 2.72
C ALA A 159 -22.59 7.87 4.23
N ASP A 160 -21.46 7.27 4.60
CA ASP A 160 -20.92 7.34 5.95
C ASP A 160 -20.16 8.67 6.14
N GLY A 161 -19.47 8.85 7.27
CA GLY A 161 -18.81 10.10 7.65
C GLY A 161 -17.73 10.63 6.68
N LEU A 162 -17.53 10.00 5.51
CA LEU A 162 -16.52 10.36 4.52
C LEU A 162 -17.14 10.90 3.23
N SER A 163 -16.88 12.18 2.94
CA SER A 163 -17.24 12.79 1.66
C SER A 163 -16.36 12.27 0.51
N ARG A 164 -16.82 12.44 -0.74
CA ARG A 164 -16.01 12.05 -1.92
C ARG A 164 -14.67 12.78 -1.97
N ASP A 165 -14.66 14.09 -1.70
CA ASP A 165 -13.43 14.88 -1.73
C ASP A 165 -12.46 14.46 -0.63
N ALA A 166 -12.97 14.13 0.56
CA ALA A 166 -12.16 13.56 1.64
C ALA A 166 -11.59 12.19 1.27
N ALA A 167 -12.38 11.32 0.62
CA ALA A 167 -11.91 10.03 0.14
C ALA A 167 -10.81 10.17 -0.93
N ILE A 168 -10.95 11.09 -1.88
CA ILE A 168 -9.93 11.40 -2.88
C ILE A 168 -8.65 11.93 -2.22
N GLY A 169 -8.79 12.87 -1.28
CA GLY A 169 -7.67 13.41 -0.52
C GLY A 169 -6.90 12.34 0.24
N MET A 170 -7.62 11.49 0.99
CA MET A 170 -7.04 10.38 1.73
C MET A 170 -6.37 9.37 0.79
N PHE A 171 -7.01 9.01 -0.32
CA PHE A 171 -6.43 8.13 -1.32
C PHE A 171 -5.09 8.66 -1.81
N ARG A 172 -5.03 9.90 -2.31
CA ARG A 172 -3.79 10.49 -2.84
C ARG A 172 -2.68 10.57 -1.79
N ILE A 173 -3.01 11.05 -0.59
CA ILE A 173 -2.03 11.17 0.50
C ILE A 173 -1.48 9.80 0.87
N SER A 174 -2.33 8.78 1.01
CA SER A 174 -1.90 7.42 1.31
C SER A 174 -1.05 6.80 0.20
N MET A 175 -1.41 7.02 -1.07
CA MET A 175 -0.61 6.52 -2.20
C MET A 175 0.80 7.13 -2.19
N LEU A 176 0.90 8.45 -2.03
CA LEU A 176 2.18 9.16 -1.96
C LEU A 176 2.97 8.82 -0.69
N ALA A 177 2.31 8.60 0.44
CA ALA A 177 2.96 8.22 1.68
C ALA A 177 3.65 6.85 1.57
N LEU A 178 3.03 5.91 0.86
CA LEU A 178 3.53 4.56 0.63
C LEU A 178 4.39 4.41 -0.63
N GLU A 179 4.50 5.46 -1.45
CA GLU A 179 5.36 5.49 -2.63
C GLU A 179 6.82 5.19 -2.25
N ASP A 180 7.43 4.28 -3.02
CA ASP A 180 8.80 3.78 -2.83
C ASP A 180 9.10 3.11 -1.48
N GLN A 181 8.09 2.87 -0.65
CA GLN A 181 8.27 2.19 0.63
C GLN A 181 8.26 0.68 0.42
N THR A 182 9.13 -0.02 1.15
CA THR A 182 9.08 -1.47 1.24
C THR A 182 8.44 -1.88 2.55
N ILE A 183 7.39 -2.67 2.47
CA ILE A 183 6.69 -3.25 3.61
C ILE A 183 6.75 -4.77 3.45
N CYS A 184 7.12 -5.45 4.53
CA CYS A 184 7.19 -6.90 4.57
C CYS A 184 6.15 -7.46 5.53
N GLU A 185 5.54 -8.56 5.16
CA GLU A 185 4.53 -9.26 5.94
C GLU A 185 5.07 -10.61 6.39
N ARG A 186 4.98 -10.87 7.69
CA ARG A 186 5.18 -12.21 8.25
C ARG A 186 3.82 -12.85 8.48
N ALA A 187 3.62 -14.02 7.88
CA ALA A 187 2.47 -14.87 8.15
C ALA A 187 2.80 -15.91 9.23
N GLU A 188 2.02 -15.96 10.29
CA GLU A 188 2.15 -16.91 11.39
C GLU A 188 0.91 -17.81 11.46
N GLY A 189 1.10 -19.13 11.46
CA GLY A 189 0.01 -20.11 11.46
C GLY A 189 0.02 -21.04 10.24
N SER A 190 -1.15 -21.51 9.83
CA SER A 190 -1.29 -22.55 8.80
C SER A 190 -2.53 -22.34 7.93
N ALA A 191 -2.59 -22.99 6.77
CA ALA A 191 -3.77 -22.91 5.90
C ALA A 191 -5.04 -23.44 6.58
N ALA A 192 -4.93 -24.44 7.46
CA ALA A 192 -6.07 -25.04 8.15
C ALA A 192 -6.72 -24.09 9.17
N THR A 193 -5.92 -23.24 9.80
CA THR A 193 -6.36 -22.29 10.84
C THR A 193 -6.35 -20.84 10.35
N GLY A 194 -5.98 -20.58 9.10
CA GLY A 194 -5.58 -19.24 8.68
C GLY A 194 -4.28 -18.76 9.32
N TRP A 195 -3.81 -17.61 8.84
CA TRP A 195 -2.57 -16.99 9.29
C TRP A 195 -2.85 -15.64 9.93
N ARG A 196 -2.14 -15.32 10.99
CA ARG A 196 -2.01 -13.94 11.48
C ARG A 196 -0.95 -13.23 10.65
N ILE A 197 -1.24 -12.02 10.20
CA ILE A 197 -0.28 -11.21 9.45
C ILE A 197 0.30 -10.13 10.35
N ARG A 198 1.62 -9.95 10.27
CA ARG A 198 2.34 -8.86 10.91
C ARG A 198 3.15 -8.10 9.87
N SER A 199 2.87 -6.81 9.73
CA SER A 199 3.58 -5.87 8.88
C SER A 199 4.85 -5.37 9.57
N LEU A 200 5.95 -5.36 8.83
CA LEU A 200 7.30 -5.04 9.28
C LEU A 200 8.00 -4.14 8.27
N LEU A 201 8.97 -3.38 8.74
CA LEU A 201 10.01 -2.80 7.89
C LEU A 201 10.99 -3.88 7.42
N PRO A 202 11.79 -3.63 6.35
CA PRO A 202 12.78 -4.59 5.85
C PRO A 202 13.87 -4.98 6.84
N ASP A 203 14.05 -4.20 7.90
CA ASP A 203 15.01 -4.49 8.99
C ASP A 203 14.37 -5.23 10.18
N GLY A 204 13.11 -5.67 10.04
CA GLY A 204 12.40 -6.44 11.04
C GLY A 204 11.73 -5.65 12.14
N ARG A 205 11.77 -4.31 12.08
CA ARG A 205 11.02 -3.47 13.01
C ARG A 205 9.53 -3.54 12.71
N ASP A 206 8.75 -3.71 13.78
CA ASP A 206 7.30 -3.74 13.70
C ASP A 206 6.72 -2.44 13.14
N LEU A 207 5.55 -2.51 12.49
CA LEU A 207 4.77 -1.35 12.07
C LEU A 207 3.46 -1.29 12.88
N PRO A 208 3.46 -0.71 14.09
CA PRO A 208 2.33 -0.79 15.00
C PRO A 208 1.03 -0.22 14.43
N ALA A 209 1.12 0.84 13.62
CA ALA A 209 -0.04 1.44 12.95
C ALA A 209 -0.73 0.47 11.98
N LEU A 210 0.01 -0.47 11.38
CA LEU A 210 -0.51 -1.45 10.43
C LEU A 210 -0.89 -2.80 11.10
N ASN A 211 -0.62 -2.95 12.40
CA ASN A 211 -0.79 -4.22 13.12
C ASN A 211 -1.87 -4.17 14.22
N GLN A 212 -2.66 -3.10 14.29
CA GLN A 212 -3.56 -2.84 15.41
C GLN A 212 -4.72 -3.86 15.53
N GLY A 213 -5.26 -4.36 14.41
CA GLY A 213 -6.46 -5.21 14.42
C GLY A 213 -6.21 -6.71 14.31
N GLU A 214 -4.94 -7.15 14.44
CA GLU A 214 -4.53 -8.56 14.35
C GLU A 214 -5.11 -9.29 13.12
N PRO A 215 -4.83 -8.80 11.90
CA PRO A 215 -5.48 -9.28 10.68
C PRO A 215 -5.27 -10.78 10.47
N ARG A 216 -6.36 -11.47 10.08
CA ARG A 216 -6.35 -12.91 9.77
C ARG A 216 -6.51 -13.13 8.27
N LEU A 217 -5.54 -13.81 7.69
CA LEU A 217 -5.50 -14.21 6.30
C LEU A 217 -6.00 -15.65 6.12
N THR A 218 -6.84 -15.89 5.13
CA THR A 218 -7.33 -17.22 4.74
C THR A 218 -7.37 -17.37 3.22
N VAL A 219 -7.38 -18.61 2.73
CA VAL A 219 -7.66 -18.93 1.32
C VAL A 219 -9.15 -19.23 1.20
N VAL A 220 -9.85 -18.53 0.31
CA VAL A 220 -11.29 -18.71 0.07
C VAL A 220 -11.55 -18.97 -1.41
N PRO A 221 -12.67 -19.63 -1.78
CA PRO A 221 -13.07 -19.72 -3.18
C PRO A 221 -13.22 -18.33 -3.80
N ALA A 222 -12.86 -18.21 -5.07
CA ALA A 222 -13.07 -17.00 -5.85
C ALA A 222 -14.58 -16.71 -5.96
N ALA A 223 -14.95 -15.46 -5.70
CA ALA A 223 -16.32 -14.97 -5.76
C ALA A 223 -16.31 -13.51 -6.28
N PRO A 224 -17.46 -12.94 -6.66
CA PRO A 224 -17.55 -11.53 -7.01
C PRO A 224 -16.96 -10.64 -5.90
N ILE A 225 -16.10 -9.70 -6.25
CA ILE A 225 -15.39 -8.85 -5.27
C ILE A 225 -16.36 -8.07 -4.38
N ALA A 226 -17.52 -7.69 -4.91
CA ALA A 226 -18.59 -7.03 -4.16
C ALA A 226 -19.17 -7.87 -3.00
N GLU A 227 -19.04 -9.20 -3.04
CA GLU A 227 -19.52 -10.10 -1.99
C GLU A 227 -18.46 -10.35 -0.90
N LEU A 228 -17.19 -10.16 -1.24
CA LEU A 228 -16.06 -10.44 -0.37
C LEU A 228 -15.56 -9.20 0.35
N VAL A 229 -15.46 -8.06 -0.35
CA VAL A 229 -15.01 -6.79 0.23
C VAL A 229 -16.12 -6.23 1.10
N ARG A 230 -15.79 -5.94 2.36
CA ARG A 230 -16.73 -5.35 3.32
C ARG A 230 -16.03 -4.28 4.11
N GLY A 231 -16.55 -3.06 4.08
CA GLY A 231 -16.07 -1.98 4.93
C GLY A 231 -16.90 -1.79 6.19
N LYS A 232 -16.31 -1.15 7.19
CA LYS A 232 -17.01 -0.70 8.39
C LYS A 232 -17.63 0.68 8.16
N ARG A 233 -18.70 0.99 8.88
CA ARG A 233 -19.24 2.36 8.86
C ARG A 233 -18.24 3.31 9.52
N LEU A 234 -17.97 4.43 8.85
CA LEU A 234 -17.22 5.52 9.44
C LEU A 234 -18.19 6.46 10.18
N GLU A 235 -17.95 6.67 11.46
CA GLU A 235 -18.66 7.70 12.20
C GLU A 235 -18.33 9.08 11.60
N PRO A 236 -19.31 10.01 11.56
CA PRO A 236 -19.02 11.39 11.27
C PRO A 236 -17.93 11.86 12.22
N THR A 237 -16.85 12.42 11.69
CA THR A 237 -15.94 13.20 12.52
C THR A 237 -16.73 14.43 12.92
N ASP A 238 -17.25 14.44 14.15
CA ASP A 238 -17.97 15.58 14.70
C ASP A 238 -17.17 16.84 14.39
N GLY A 239 -17.87 17.81 13.78
CA GLY A 239 -17.26 18.99 13.21
C GLY A 239 -16.23 19.58 14.16
N THR A 240 -15.06 19.89 13.62
CA THR A 240 -14.28 21.02 14.10
C THR A 240 -15.26 22.19 14.11
N ALA A 241 -15.83 22.46 15.27
CA ALA A 241 -16.49 23.71 15.56
C ALA A 241 -15.39 24.76 15.42
N GLU A 242 -15.28 25.35 14.23
CA GLU A 242 -14.72 26.68 14.09
C GLU A 242 -15.55 27.59 15.01
N ARG A 243 -14.94 27.96 16.14
CA ARG A 243 -15.26 29.14 16.91
C ARG A 243 -14.06 30.07 16.87
#